data_AF-A0A969N5R5-F1
#
_entry.id   AF-A0A969N5R5-F1
#
_cell.length_a   1.000
_cell.length_b   1.000
_cell.length_c   1.000
_cell.angle_alpha   90.00
_cell.angle_beta   90.00
_cell.angle_gamma   90.00
#
_symmetry.space_group_name_H-M   'P 1'
#
loop_
_entity.id
_entity.type
_entity.pdbx_description
1 polymer ?
#
loop_
_entity_poly.entity_id
_entity_poly.type
_entity_poly.pdbx_seq_one_letter_code
_entity_poly.pdbx_strand_id
1 'polypeptide(L)'
;MKAKELRVADSVTLEILLKVIRPAQDWLDESALKNFSAPSTHDKNAIQEIDRLWNDYSDGKFGFSQQLRLYGFVEVPPNDIDLDKERREHRLLALAFGRSTQWWIDGLEFFKYYNQLDFTAEAPAGHLPALWFWRIPRSKAFQYGGLGLLKERGGCRVDAYTLPAFMYMLKKCGIKPR
;
A
#
# COMPACT_ATOMS: atom_id res chain seq x y z
N MET A 1 -8.82 -17.54 8.63
CA MET A 1 -8.97 -17.52 7.15
C MET A 1 -7.92 -18.43 6.53
N LYS A 2 -8.26 -19.17 5.47
CA LYS A 2 -7.31 -19.99 4.71
C LYS A 2 -6.53 -19.12 3.71
N ALA A 3 -5.34 -19.57 3.31
CA ALA A 3 -4.48 -18.78 2.41
C ALA A 3 -5.09 -18.40 1.07
N LYS A 4 -5.88 -19.31 0.48
CA LYS A 4 -6.62 -19.05 -0.75
C LYS A 4 -7.68 -17.95 -0.56
N GLU A 5 -8.35 -17.90 0.59
CA GLU A 5 -9.36 -16.89 0.90
C GLU A 5 -8.73 -15.51 1.06
N LEU A 6 -7.57 -15.42 1.72
CA LEU A 6 -6.82 -14.16 1.89
C LEU A 6 -6.36 -13.59 0.54
N ARG A 7 -5.87 -14.42 -0.39
CA ARG A 7 -5.49 -13.97 -1.74
C ARG A 7 -6.69 -13.46 -2.55
N VAL A 8 -7.84 -14.13 -2.42
CA VAL A 8 -9.08 -13.68 -3.07
C VAL A 8 -9.56 -12.37 -2.46
N ALA A 9 -9.56 -12.26 -1.13
CA ALA A 9 -9.94 -11.03 -0.42
C ALA A 9 -9.05 -9.85 -0.80
N ASP A 10 -7.74 -10.07 -0.94
CA ASP A 10 -6.78 -9.05 -1.38
C ASP A 10 -7.01 -8.61 -2.84
N SER A 11 -7.36 -9.56 -3.71
CA SER A 11 -7.74 -9.27 -5.10
C SER A 11 -9.03 -8.44 -5.19
N VAL A 12 -10.07 -8.86 -4.46
CA VAL A 12 -11.35 -8.13 -4.38
C VAL A 12 -11.16 -6.75 -3.75
N THR A 13 -10.28 -6.62 -2.76
CA THR A 13 -9.92 -5.33 -2.16
C THR A 13 -9.40 -4.36 -3.21
N LEU A 14 -8.47 -4.79 -4.06
CA LEU A 14 -7.98 -3.94 -5.16
C LEU A 14 -9.10 -3.58 -6.14
N GLU A 15 -9.95 -4.52 -6.53
CA GLU A 15 -11.06 -4.23 -7.44
C GLU A 15 -12.01 -3.16 -6.90
N ILE A 16 -12.32 -3.21 -5.59
CA ILE A 16 -13.14 -2.19 -4.94
C ILE A 16 -12.40 -0.85 -4.91
N LEU A 17 -11.11 -0.84 -4.54
CA LEU A 17 -10.31 0.39 -4.54
C LEU A 17 -10.30 1.06 -5.93
N LEU A 18 -10.15 0.29 -7.01
CA LEU A 18 -10.19 0.81 -8.38
C LEU A 18 -11.57 1.40 -8.72
N LYS A 19 -12.67 0.78 -8.27
CA LYS A 19 -14.04 1.31 -8.49
C LYS A 19 -14.33 2.57 -7.68
N VAL A 20 -13.75 2.70 -6.48
CA VAL A 20 -13.92 3.85 -5.60
C VAL A 20 -13.07 5.03 -6.08
N ILE A 21 -11.78 4.80 -6.27
CA ILE A 21 -10.79 5.83 -6.62
C ILE A 21 -10.91 6.26 -8.09
N ARG A 22 -11.36 5.35 -8.97
CA ARG A 22 -11.59 5.59 -10.41
C ARG A 22 -10.35 6.17 -11.13
N PRO A 23 -9.18 5.50 -11.04
CA PRO A 23 -8.01 5.88 -11.83
C PRO A 23 -8.30 5.74 -13.33
N ALA A 24 -7.53 6.45 -14.16
CA ALA A 24 -7.58 6.30 -15.63
C ALA A 24 -6.97 4.97 -16.11
N GLN A 25 -6.30 4.23 -15.22
CA GLN A 25 -5.55 3.00 -15.50
C GLN A 25 -6.11 1.85 -14.64
N ASP A 26 -5.66 0.62 -14.87
CA ASP A 26 -6.03 -0.57 -14.08
C ASP A 26 -5.21 -0.75 -12.78
N TRP A 27 -4.58 0.34 -12.30
CA TRP A 27 -3.75 0.36 -11.10
C TRP A 27 -3.80 1.73 -10.42
N LEU A 28 -3.39 1.78 -9.15
CA LEU A 28 -3.35 2.99 -8.35
C LEU A 28 -2.00 3.67 -8.50
N ASP A 29 -1.91 4.60 -9.46
CA ASP A 29 -0.74 5.46 -9.60
C ASP A 29 -0.78 6.65 -8.63
N GLU A 30 0.35 7.33 -8.47
CA GLU A 30 0.46 8.48 -7.55
C GLU A 30 -0.53 9.59 -7.91
N SER A 31 -0.77 9.83 -9.20
CA SER A 31 -1.68 10.88 -9.66
C SER A 31 -3.12 10.59 -9.25
N ALA A 32 -3.61 9.37 -9.44
CA ALA A 32 -4.95 8.97 -9.02
C ALA A 32 -5.13 9.14 -7.50
N LEU A 33 -4.13 8.71 -6.70
CA LEU A 33 -4.18 8.83 -5.25
C LEU A 33 -4.18 10.29 -4.78
N LYS A 34 -3.39 11.16 -5.40
CA LYS A 34 -3.36 12.61 -5.10
C LYS A 34 -4.63 13.33 -5.55
N ASN A 35 -5.18 12.96 -6.70
CA ASN A 35 -6.41 13.56 -7.25
C ASN A 35 -7.65 13.18 -6.45
N PHE A 36 -7.62 12.06 -5.73
CA PHE A 36 -8.63 11.64 -4.77
C PHE A 36 -8.56 12.45 -3.45
N SER A 37 -8.42 13.77 -3.57
CA SER A 37 -8.14 14.69 -2.46
C SER A 37 -9.36 15.01 -1.59
N ALA A 38 -10.57 14.82 -2.12
CA ALA A 38 -11.84 15.07 -1.42
C ALA A 38 -12.83 13.90 -1.64
N PRO A 39 -12.59 12.72 -1.03
CA PRO A 39 -13.50 11.59 -1.19
C PRO A 39 -14.90 11.91 -0.69
N SER A 40 -15.92 11.45 -1.44
CA SER A 40 -17.31 11.57 -1.00
C SER A 40 -17.56 10.73 0.25
N THR A 41 -18.64 11.00 0.99
CA THR A 41 -19.02 10.16 2.15
C THR A 41 -19.15 8.69 1.76
N HIS A 42 -19.69 8.40 0.57
CA HIS A 42 -19.81 7.03 0.07
C HIS A 42 -18.43 6.37 -0.13
N ASP A 43 -17.49 7.09 -0.73
CA ASP A 43 -16.14 6.59 -0.97
C ASP A 43 -15.40 6.31 0.35
N LYS A 44 -15.54 7.20 1.33
CA LYS A 44 -14.95 7.01 2.67
C LYS A 44 -15.53 5.78 3.36
N ASN A 45 -16.86 5.62 3.32
CA ASN A 45 -17.54 4.48 3.93
C ASN A 45 -17.07 3.15 3.30
N ALA A 46 -16.88 3.11 1.97
CA ALA A 46 -16.37 1.91 1.30
C ALA A 46 -14.95 1.54 1.79
N ILE A 47 -14.05 2.53 1.91
CA ILE A 47 -12.67 2.30 2.36
C ILE A 47 -12.62 1.91 3.85
N GLN A 48 -13.45 2.54 4.68
CA GLN A 48 -13.59 2.20 6.11
C GLN A 48 -14.16 0.79 6.30
N GLU A 49 -15.11 0.38 5.45
CA GLU A 49 -15.68 -0.95 5.51
C GLU A 49 -14.67 -2.03 5.10
N ILE A 50 -13.84 -1.77 4.08
CA ILE A 50 -12.71 -2.66 3.75
C ILE A 50 -11.79 -2.82 4.97
N ASP A 51 -11.39 -1.71 5.60
CA ASP A 51 -10.51 -1.75 6.78
C ASP A 51 -11.14 -2.55 7.93
N ARG A 52 -12.43 -2.33 8.21
CA ARG A 52 -13.18 -3.07 9.23
C ARG A 52 -13.21 -4.57 8.94
N LEU A 53 -13.54 -4.97 7.71
CA LEU A 53 -13.58 -6.38 7.32
C LEU A 53 -12.22 -7.05 7.46
N TRP A 54 -11.14 -6.39 7.03
CA TRP A 54 -9.80 -6.93 7.25
C TRP A 54 -9.50 -7.08 8.74
N ASN A 55 -9.84 -6.09 9.56
CA ASN A 55 -9.59 -6.12 11.00
C ASN A 55 -10.38 -7.25 11.69
N ASP A 56 -11.69 -7.32 11.48
CA ASP A 56 -12.60 -8.25 12.16
C ASP A 56 -12.25 -9.72 11.85
N TYR A 57 -11.92 -10.03 10.60
CA TYR A 57 -11.66 -11.41 10.19
C TYR A 57 -10.21 -11.86 10.39
N SER A 58 -9.31 -10.96 10.79
CA SER A 58 -7.88 -11.24 11.01
C SER A 58 -7.44 -11.14 12.47
N ASP A 59 -8.40 -11.07 13.41
CA ASP A 59 -8.11 -10.82 14.83
C ASP A 59 -7.29 -9.53 15.04
N GLY A 60 -7.68 -8.49 14.30
CA GLY A 60 -7.02 -7.20 14.31
C GLY A 60 -5.65 -7.14 13.63
N LYS A 61 -5.13 -8.21 13.04
CA LYS A 61 -3.78 -8.22 12.44
C LYS A 61 -3.70 -7.39 11.16
N PHE A 62 -4.70 -7.46 10.29
CA PHE A 62 -4.70 -6.89 8.95
C PHE A 62 -5.60 -5.65 8.84
N GLY A 63 -5.38 -4.87 7.79
CA GLY A 63 -6.13 -3.65 7.50
C GLY A 63 -5.25 -2.43 7.23
N PHE A 64 -5.86 -1.41 6.65
CA PHE A 64 -5.25 -0.12 6.36
C PHE A 64 -4.91 0.67 7.63
N SER A 65 -5.70 0.52 8.69
CA SER A 65 -5.41 1.10 10.01
C SER A 65 -4.10 0.56 10.59
N GLN A 66 -3.87 -0.75 10.45
CA GLN A 66 -2.63 -1.41 10.86
C GLN A 66 -1.44 -0.92 10.02
N GLN A 67 -1.65 -0.75 8.71
CA GLN A 67 -0.64 -0.20 7.81
C GLN A 67 -0.29 1.25 8.15
N LEU A 68 -1.29 2.09 8.45
CA LEU A 68 -1.07 3.47 8.89
C LEU A 68 -0.30 3.55 10.20
N ARG A 69 -0.59 2.68 11.17
CA ARG A 69 0.20 2.59 12.42
C ARG A 69 1.66 2.30 12.12
N LEU A 70 1.93 1.31 11.26
CA LEU A 70 3.31 0.91 10.92
C LEU A 70 4.06 1.90 10.05
N TYR A 71 3.35 2.68 9.22
CA TYR A 71 3.98 3.70 8.39
C TYR A 71 4.57 4.85 9.22
N GLY A 72 4.02 5.12 10.42
CA GLY A 72 4.62 6.08 11.36
C GLY A 72 4.67 7.50 10.79
N PHE A 73 3.51 8.02 10.36
CA PHE A 73 3.38 9.26 9.61
C PHE A 73 4.15 10.43 10.26
N VAL A 74 5.14 10.98 9.56
CA VAL A 74 5.67 12.32 9.82
C VAL A 74 4.88 13.27 8.93
N GLU A 75 4.17 14.24 9.51
CA GLU A 75 3.54 15.30 8.71
C GLU A 75 4.65 16.18 8.16
N VAL A 76 4.97 15.98 6.88
CA VAL A 76 5.88 16.81 6.12
C VAL A 76 5.02 17.94 5.51
N PRO A 77 5.12 19.19 5.98
CA PRO A 77 4.26 20.28 5.51
C PRO A 77 4.53 20.57 4.02
N PRO A 78 3.50 20.81 3.19
CA PRO A 78 3.65 20.91 1.73
C PRO A 78 4.40 22.15 1.23
N ASN A 79 4.89 23.02 2.11
CA ASN A 79 5.53 24.27 1.71
C ASN A 79 6.93 24.35 2.30
N ASP A 80 7.91 24.45 1.39
CA ASP A 80 9.32 24.78 1.62
C ASP A 80 10.32 23.62 1.77
N ILE A 81 10.16 22.56 0.97
CA ILE A 81 11.04 21.39 1.06
C ILE A 81 11.85 21.22 -0.23
N ASP A 82 13.16 21.12 -0.04
CA ASP A 82 14.07 20.47 -0.97
C ASP A 82 13.49 19.11 -1.38
N LEU A 83 13.00 19.03 -2.62
CA LEU A 83 12.35 17.83 -3.15
C LEU A 83 13.24 16.58 -3.01
N ASP A 84 14.57 16.73 -2.96
CA ASP A 84 15.49 15.60 -2.71
C ASP A 84 15.47 15.13 -1.25
N LYS A 85 15.30 16.05 -0.30
CA LYS A 85 15.15 15.74 1.12
C LYS A 85 13.82 15.01 1.37
N GLU A 86 12.71 15.52 0.85
CA GLU A 86 11.39 14.87 0.97
C GLU A 86 11.41 13.46 0.36
N ARG A 87 11.97 13.31 -0.85
CA ARG A 87 12.15 12.00 -1.50
C ARG A 87 12.94 11.03 -0.64
N ARG A 88 14.00 11.50 0.02
CA ARG A 88 14.83 10.67 0.89
C ARG A 88 14.07 10.23 2.14
N GLU A 89 13.32 11.12 2.77
CA GLU A 89 12.49 10.82 3.94
C GLU A 89 11.39 9.81 3.61
N HIS A 90 10.65 10.01 2.51
CA HIS A 90 9.64 9.06 2.04
C HIS A 90 10.22 7.68 1.73
N ARG A 91 11.42 7.64 1.14
CA ARG A 91 12.13 6.37 0.91
C ARG A 91 12.46 5.66 2.22
N LEU A 92 12.92 6.37 3.24
CA LEU A 92 13.23 5.79 4.55
C LEU A 92 11.97 5.26 5.24
N LEU A 93 10.86 6.01 5.17
CA LEU A 93 9.56 5.56 5.69
C LEU A 93 9.07 4.31 4.96
N ALA A 94 9.20 4.26 3.63
CA ALA A 94 8.83 3.08 2.84
C ALA A 94 9.67 1.84 3.19
N LEU A 95 10.96 2.02 3.46
CA LEU A 95 11.84 0.93 3.92
C LEU A 95 11.46 0.44 5.32
N ALA A 96 11.24 1.36 6.27
CA ALA A 96 10.83 1.02 7.63
C ALA A 96 9.47 0.31 7.65
N PHE A 97 8.53 0.80 6.85
CA PHE A 97 7.23 0.17 6.62
C PHE A 97 7.41 -1.23 6.03
N GLY A 98 8.17 -1.36 4.95
CA GLY A 98 8.41 -2.64 4.28
C GLY A 98 9.07 -3.69 5.18
N ARG A 99 9.95 -3.27 6.09
CA ARG A 99 10.51 -4.15 7.13
C ARG A 99 9.45 -4.58 8.13
N SER A 100 8.66 -3.63 8.64
CA SER A 100 7.61 -3.89 9.64
C SER A 100 6.51 -4.81 9.12
N THR A 101 6.12 -4.65 7.86
CA THR A 101 5.14 -5.52 7.19
C THR A 101 5.77 -6.77 6.59
N GLN A 102 7.09 -6.96 6.67
CA GLN A 102 7.82 -8.02 5.98
C GLN A 102 7.58 -8.07 4.46
N TRP A 103 7.35 -6.92 3.84
CA TRP A 103 7.33 -6.74 2.39
C TRP A 103 8.74 -6.60 1.80
N TRP A 104 9.74 -6.27 2.64
CA TRP A 104 11.13 -6.05 2.26
C TRP A 104 12.02 -7.28 2.51
N ILE A 105 13.03 -7.49 1.67
CA ILE A 105 14.11 -8.46 1.90
C ILE A 105 15.41 -7.68 2.16
N ASP A 106 15.90 -7.71 3.40
CA ASP A 106 17.12 -6.97 3.77
C ASP A 106 18.36 -7.44 3.02
N GLY A 107 18.58 -8.75 2.93
CA GLY A 107 19.78 -9.30 2.29
C GLY A 107 19.89 -9.03 0.79
N LEU A 108 18.79 -8.69 0.12
CA LEU A 108 18.76 -8.40 -1.32
C LEU A 108 18.36 -6.95 -1.64
N GLU A 109 18.06 -6.16 -0.60
CA GLU A 109 17.63 -4.77 -0.67
C GLU A 109 16.51 -4.50 -1.69
N PHE A 110 15.45 -5.32 -1.66
CA PHE A 110 14.26 -5.09 -2.51
C PHE A 110 12.94 -5.50 -1.86
N PHE A 111 11.84 -4.96 -2.40
CA PHE A 111 10.48 -5.45 -2.10
C PHE A 111 10.25 -6.84 -2.71
N LYS A 112 9.74 -7.76 -1.88
CA LYS A 112 9.34 -9.12 -2.29
C LYS A 112 8.46 -9.09 -3.54
N TYR A 113 8.47 -10.17 -4.31
CA TYR A 113 7.45 -10.40 -5.32
C TYR A 113 6.10 -10.72 -4.66
N TYR A 114 4.97 -10.41 -5.31
CA TYR A 114 3.65 -10.62 -4.70
C TYR A 114 3.39 -12.10 -4.37
N ASN A 115 3.90 -13.00 -5.22
CA ASN A 115 3.82 -14.43 -4.98
C ASN A 115 4.65 -14.91 -3.76
N GLN A 116 5.59 -14.10 -3.26
CA GLN A 116 6.40 -14.38 -2.06
C GLN A 116 5.81 -13.82 -0.76
N LEU A 117 4.66 -13.13 -0.83
CA LEU A 117 3.97 -12.65 0.36
C LEU A 117 3.33 -13.79 1.15
N ASP A 118 3.20 -13.57 2.45
CA ASP A 118 2.64 -14.53 3.39
C ASP A 118 1.12 -14.32 3.46
N PHE A 119 0.38 -15.28 2.89
CA PHE A 119 -1.07 -15.32 2.96
C PHE A 119 -1.53 -16.31 4.03
N THR A 120 -0.93 -16.30 5.21
CA THR A 120 -1.40 -17.07 6.36
C THR A 120 -1.91 -16.15 7.46
N ALA A 121 -2.62 -16.71 8.44
CA ALA A 121 -3.04 -15.97 9.62
C ALA A 121 -1.84 -15.58 10.52
N GLU A 122 -0.66 -16.13 10.28
CA GLU A 122 0.57 -15.84 11.03
C GLU A 122 1.39 -14.69 10.45
N ALA A 123 1.00 -14.17 9.27
CA ALA A 123 1.63 -12.99 8.70
C ALA A 123 1.59 -11.81 9.68
N PRO A 124 2.61 -10.93 9.67
CA PRO A 124 2.71 -9.84 10.64
C PRO A 124 1.58 -8.82 10.47
N ALA A 125 1.39 -7.99 11.49
CA ALA A 125 0.41 -6.94 11.43
C ALA A 125 0.62 -6.02 10.21
N GLY A 126 -0.46 -5.59 9.56
CA GLY A 126 -0.41 -4.74 8.37
C GLY A 126 0.15 -5.41 7.10
N HIS A 127 0.47 -6.71 7.12
CA HIS A 127 0.94 -7.43 5.93
C HIS A 127 -0.05 -7.40 4.77
N LEU A 128 -1.36 -7.48 5.09
CA LEU A 128 -2.46 -7.44 4.14
C LEU A 128 -3.44 -6.30 4.51
N PRO A 129 -4.18 -5.75 3.53
CA PRO A 129 -4.13 -6.03 2.09
C PRO A 129 -2.88 -5.44 1.41
N ALA A 130 -2.39 -6.12 0.37
CA ALA A 130 -1.12 -5.85 -0.28
C ALA A 130 -1.27 -5.49 -1.76
N LEU A 131 -2.16 -6.14 -2.52
CA LEU A 131 -2.12 -6.11 -3.99
C LEU A 131 -2.16 -4.69 -4.60
N TRP A 132 -2.76 -3.72 -3.90
CA TRP A 132 -2.78 -2.31 -4.30
C TRP A 132 -1.38 -1.71 -4.50
N PHE A 133 -0.37 -2.15 -3.75
CA PHE A 133 1.01 -1.69 -3.87
C PHE A 133 1.77 -2.42 -5.00
N TRP A 134 1.46 -3.70 -5.20
CA TRP A 134 2.16 -4.56 -6.17
C TRP A 134 1.62 -4.44 -7.60
N ARG A 135 0.33 -4.17 -7.78
CA ARG A 135 -0.26 -4.05 -9.12
C ARG A 135 0.28 -2.79 -9.81
N ILE A 136 1.26 -2.95 -10.69
CA ILE A 136 1.79 -1.90 -11.56
C ILE A 136 2.12 -2.48 -12.94
N PRO A 137 2.09 -1.68 -14.03
CA PRO A 137 2.49 -2.15 -15.34
C PRO A 137 3.99 -2.49 -15.36
N ARG A 138 4.40 -3.44 -16.20
CA ARG A 138 5.81 -3.87 -16.35
C ARG A 138 6.76 -2.71 -16.62
N SER A 139 6.34 -1.72 -17.42
CA SER A 139 7.13 -0.52 -17.70
C SER A 139 7.46 0.27 -16.44
N LYS A 140 6.52 0.37 -15.50
CA LYS A 140 6.74 1.02 -14.20
C LYS A 140 7.60 0.17 -13.27
N ALA A 141 7.37 -1.13 -13.23
CA ALA A 141 8.24 -2.04 -12.46
C ALA A 141 9.70 -1.92 -12.89
N PHE A 142 9.95 -1.88 -14.21
CA PHE A 142 11.29 -1.68 -14.75
C PHE A 142 11.89 -0.32 -14.36
N GLN A 143 11.11 0.77 -14.44
CA GLN A 143 11.55 2.12 -14.00
C GLN A 143 11.97 2.14 -12.51
N TYR A 144 11.35 1.31 -11.67
CA TYR A 144 11.67 1.20 -10.24
C TYR A 144 12.78 0.16 -9.93
N GLY A 145 13.43 -0.38 -10.96
CA GLY A 145 14.53 -1.35 -10.83
C GLY A 145 14.08 -2.80 -10.64
N GLY A 146 12.80 -3.11 -10.87
CA GLY A 146 12.29 -4.48 -10.89
C GLY A 146 12.83 -5.26 -12.08
N LEU A 147 13.30 -6.48 -11.83
CA LEU A 147 13.92 -7.38 -12.82
C LEU A 147 12.95 -8.48 -13.32
N GLY A 148 11.64 -8.34 -13.05
CA GLY A 148 10.64 -9.38 -13.29
C GLY A 148 9.91 -9.29 -14.65
N LEU A 149 9.53 -10.46 -15.19
CA LEU A 149 8.61 -10.60 -16.33
C LEU A 149 7.12 -10.51 -15.93
N LEU A 150 6.80 -10.32 -14.65
CA LEU A 150 5.42 -10.25 -14.13
C LEU A 150 4.96 -8.79 -14.04
N LYS A 151 3.67 -8.50 -14.22
CA LYS A 151 3.07 -7.15 -14.11
C LYS A 151 2.97 -6.72 -12.63
N GLU A 152 4.10 -6.68 -11.92
CA GLU A 152 4.15 -6.49 -10.46
C GLU A 152 5.40 -5.72 -10.00
N ARG A 153 5.30 -5.06 -8.83
CA ARG A 153 6.38 -4.26 -8.20
C ARG A 153 7.55 -5.07 -7.62
N GLY A 154 7.55 -6.40 -7.70
CA GLY A 154 8.61 -7.21 -7.11
C GLY A 154 10.00 -6.88 -7.64
N GLY A 155 11.00 -6.89 -6.74
CA GLY A 155 12.39 -6.55 -7.06
C GLY A 155 12.69 -5.05 -7.10
N CYS A 156 11.70 -4.18 -6.88
CA CYS A 156 11.93 -2.74 -6.76
C CYS A 156 12.69 -2.41 -5.46
N ARG A 157 13.63 -1.47 -5.53
CA ARG A 157 14.46 -1.08 -4.36
C ARG A 157 13.96 0.17 -3.65
N VAL A 158 12.98 0.85 -4.24
CA VAL A 158 12.47 2.14 -3.77
C VAL A 158 10.99 2.29 -4.05
N ASP A 159 10.30 3.01 -3.16
CA ASP A 159 9.06 3.69 -3.47
C ASP A 159 9.02 4.99 -2.67
N ALA A 160 8.94 6.12 -3.38
CA ALA A 160 8.87 7.46 -2.76
C ALA A 160 7.55 8.18 -3.07
N TYR A 161 6.62 7.49 -3.74
CA TYR A 161 5.47 8.12 -4.40
C TYR A 161 4.16 7.42 -4.04
N THR A 162 4.04 6.12 -4.34
CA THR A 162 2.76 5.42 -4.22
C THR A 162 2.35 5.19 -2.77
N LEU A 163 3.26 4.66 -1.94
CA LEU A 163 3.02 4.36 -0.54
C LEU A 163 2.71 5.65 0.27
N PRO A 164 3.50 6.73 0.19
CA PRO A 164 3.15 7.99 0.87
C PRO A 164 1.79 8.55 0.43
N ALA A 165 1.50 8.55 -0.89
CA ALA A 165 0.23 9.04 -1.41
C ALA A 165 -0.96 8.19 -0.94
N PHE A 166 -0.80 6.87 -0.89
CA PHE A 166 -1.84 5.96 -0.40
C PHE A 166 -2.10 6.18 1.09
N MET A 167 -1.06 6.30 1.91
CA MET A 167 -1.19 6.58 3.34
C MET A 167 -1.88 7.93 3.60
N TYR A 168 -1.54 8.96 2.83
CA TYR A 168 -2.22 10.25 2.91
C TYR A 168 -3.71 10.15 2.53
N MET A 169 -4.03 9.42 1.47
CA MET A 169 -5.40 9.16 1.04
C MET A 169 -6.22 8.46 2.14
N LEU A 170 -5.66 7.43 2.79
CA LEU A 170 -6.33 6.74 3.89
C LEU A 170 -6.67 7.69 5.05
N LYS A 171 -5.79 8.63 5.41
CA LYS A 171 -6.09 9.67 6.41
C LYS A 171 -7.26 10.55 5.97
N LYS A 172 -7.32 10.95 4.69
CA LYS A 172 -8.46 11.74 4.14
C LYS A 172 -9.77 10.97 4.16
N CYS A 173 -9.70 9.64 4.08
CA CYS A 173 -10.83 8.73 4.26
C CYS A 173 -11.23 8.51 5.71
N GLY A 174 -10.52 9.11 6.68
CA GLY A 174 -10.82 9.00 8.10
C GLY A 174 -10.37 7.69 8.74
N ILE A 175 -9.51 6.92 8.07
CA ILE A 175 -8.85 5.76 8.70
C ILE A 175 -7.91 6.28 9.79
N LYS A 176 -8.00 5.67 10.97
CA LYS A 176 -7.16 5.98 12.11
C LYS A 176 -6.19 4.82 12.37
N PRO A 177 -4.93 5.09 12.73
CA PRO A 177 -4.03 4.07 13.24
C PRO A 177 -4.69 3.34 14.43
N ARG A 178 -4.68 2.01 14.39
CA ARG A 178 -5.03 1.13 15.52
C ARG A 178 -3.80 0.33 15.87
#